data_AF-A0A535B3V8-F1
#
_entry.id   AF-A0A535B3V8-F1
#
_cell.length_a   1.000
_cell.length_b   1.000
_cell.length_c   1.000
_cell.angle_alpha   90.00
_cell.angle_beta   90.00
_cell.angle_gamma   90.00
#
_symmetry.space_group_name_H-M   'P 1'
#
loop_
_entity.id
_entity.type
_entity.pdbx_description
1 polymer ?
#
loop_
_entity_poly.entity_id
_entity_poly.type
_entity_poly.pdbx_seq_one_letter_code
_entity_poly.pdbx_strand_id
1 'polypeptide(L)'
;ITNREYLQFVLATRNPPPEYWVHGRYLAGTDNDPVVLVNFHEATAYCRWVGRRLPTVDEWKSTCDGGKLKKRGDIWEWTSTDVNLGGQMYKALCGPGNSCDCTHRYLPEWKNEVKGFRCVQDSTPVTWLPLVDAKVTI
;
A
#
# COMPACT_ATOMS: atom_id res chain seq x y z
N ILE A 1 -4.27 2.26 -2.56
CA ILE A 1 -4.27 2.28 -4.05
C ILE A 1 -5.72 2.13 -4.49
N THR A 2 -6.19 2.84 -5.52
CA THR A 2 -7.57 2.76 -5.99
C THR A 2 -7.79 1.68 -7.03
N ASN A 3 -9.05 1.32 -7.30
CA ASN A 3 -9.42 0.40 -8.37
C ASN A 3 -8.90 0.86 -9.75
N ARG A 4 -9.02 2.16 -10.06
CA ARG A 4 -8.49 2.74 -11.30
C ARG A 4 -6.98 2.57 -11.42
N GLU A 5 -6.25 2.89 -10.34
CA GLU A 5 -4.79 2.75 -10.28
C GLU A 5 -4.35 1.29 -10.44
N TYR A 6 -5.05 0.36 -9.78
CA TYR A 6 -4.73 -1.07 -9.85
C TYR A 6 -5.07 -1.70 -11.21
N LEU A 7 -6.13 -1.24 -11.87
CA LEU A 7 -6.47 -1.70 -13.22
C LEU A 7 -5.34 -1.40 -14.22
N GLN A 8 -4.68 -0.25 -14.10
CA GLN A 8 -3.52 0.08 -14.95
C GLN A 8 -2.39 -0.94 -14.79
N PHE A 9 -2.12 -1.38 -13.56
CA PHE A 9 -1.15 -2.43 -13.27
C PHE A 9 -1.54 -3.78 -13.89
N VAL A 10 -2.79 -4.20 -13.73
CA VAL A 10 -3.32 -5.44 -14.34
C VAL A 10 -3.13 -5.44 -15.85
N LEU A 11 -3.52 -4.35 -16.52
CA LEU A 11 -3.40 -4.21 -17.97
C LEU A 11 -1.94 -4.20 -18.44
N ALA A 12 -1.04 -3.56 -17.68
CA ALA A 12 0.37 -3.43 -18.05
C ALA A 12 1.18 -4.73 -17.83
N THR A 13 0.82 -5.53 -16.83
CA THR A 13 1.66 -6.65 -16.35
C THR A 13 1.05 -8.03 -16.58
N ARG A 14 -0.23 -8.09 -16.95
CA ARG A 14 -1.02 -9.34 -17.03
C ARG A 14 -1.16 -10.07 -15.68
N ASN A 15 -0.92 -9.39 -14.55
CA ASN A 15 -1.31 -9.91 -13.25
C ASN A 15 -2.83 -10.12 -13.19
N PRO A 16 -3.32 -11.17 -12.51
CA PRO A 16 -4.75 -11.42 -12.42
C PRO A 16 -5.45 -10.26 -11.68
N PRO A 17 -6.61 -9.79 -12.18
CA PRO A 17 -7.43 -8.86 -11.43
C PRO A 17 -8.02 -9.53 -10.17
N PRO A 18 -8.47 -8.74 -9.17
CA PRO A 18 -9.24 -9.27 -8.05
C PRO A 18 -10.43 -10.11 -8.52
N GLU A 19 -10.70 -11.23 -7.85
CA GLU A 19 -11.65 -12.26 -8.30
C GLU A 19 -13.09 -11.76 -8.47
N TYR A 20 -13.48 -10.75 -7.68
CA TYR A 20 -14.82 -10.16 -7.74
C TYR A 20 -15.01 -9.16 -8.90
N TRP A 21 -13.94 -8.84 -9.64
CA TRP A 21 -14.02 -7.95 -10.80
C TRP A 21 -14.66 -8.67 -11.98
N VAL A 22 -15.84 -8.19 -12.39
CA VAL A 22 -16.60 -8.76 -13.49
C VAL A 22 -15.89 -8.46 -14.81
N HIS A 23 -15.57 -9.52 -15.57
CA HIS A 23 -14.78 -9.43 -16.82
C HIS A 23 -13.44 -8.70 -16.64
N GLY A 24 -12.81 -8.85 -15.47
CA GLY A 24 -11.52 -8.22 -15.15
C GLY A 24 -11.60 -6.70 -14.96
N ARG A 25 -12.79 -6.17 -14.66
CA ARG A 25 -13.03 -4.75 -14.39
C ARG A 25 -13.74 -4.57 -13.06
N TYR A 26 -13.37 -3.51 -12.34
CA TYR A 26 -14.10 -3.06 -11.16
C TYR A 26 -15.49 -2.50 -11.55
N LEU A 27 -16.41 -2.45 -10.58
CA LEU A 27 -17.77 -1.96 -10.78
C LEU A 27 -17.80 -0.47 -11.15
N ALA A 28 -18.66 -0.08 -12.10
CA ALA A 28 -18.82 1.33 -12.47
C ALA A 28 -19.14 2.21 -11.24
N GLY A 29 -18.45 3.34 -11.12
CA GLY A 29 -18.57 4.26 -9.98
C GLY A 29 -17.64 3.98 -8.80
N THR A 30 -16.90 2.86 -8.80
CA THR A 30 -15.96 2.48 -7.72
C THR A 30 -14.50 2.81 -8.06
N ASP A 31 -14.25 3.69 -9.03
CA ASP A 31 -12.90 3.92 -9.58
C ASP A 31 -11.90 4.45 -8.54
N ASN A 32 -12.43 5.25 -7.60
CA ASN A 32 -11.68 5.94 -6.56
C ASN A 32 -11.69 5.15 -5.24
N ASP A 33 -12.45 4.07 -5.17
CA ASP A 33 -12.49 3.19 -4.01
C ASP A 33 -11.15 2.44 -3.91
N PRO A 34 -10.72 2.09 -2.69
CA PRO A 34 -9.54 1.28 -2.52
C PRO A 34 -9.72 -0.07 -3.22
N VAL A 35 -8.66 -0.53 -3.89
CA VAL A 35 -8.61 -1.91 -4.34
C VAL A 35 -8.52 -2.83 -3.12
N VAL A 36 -9.32 -3.89 -3.13
CA VAL A 36 -9.40 -4.91 -2.07
C VAL A 36 -9.33 -6.30 -2.70
N LEU A 37 -9.32 -7.35 -1.87
CA LEU A 37 -9.12 -8.74 -2.32
C LEU A 37 -7.76 -8.88 -3.03
N VAL A 38 -6.74 -8.29 -2.40
CA VAL A 38 -5.33 -8.32 -2.82
C VAL A 38 -4.50 -8.96 -1.71
N ASN A 39 -3.64 -9.92 -2.05
CA ASN A 39 -2.70 -10.54 -1.10
C ASN A 39 -1.39 -9.74 -0.99
N PHE A 40 -0.51 -10.13 -0.07
CA PHE A 40 0.75 -9.41 0.15
C PHE A 40 1.65 -9.37 -1.09
N HIS A 41 1.68 -10.46 -1.86
CA HIS A 41 2.53 -10.58 -3.05
C HIS A 41 2.04 -9.67 -4.18
N GLU A 42 0.74 -9.65 -4.43
CA GLU A 42 0.08 -8.78 -5.41
C GLU A 42 0.28 -7.29 -5.02
N ALA A 43 0.10 -6.95 -3.75
CA ALA A 43 0.34 -5.60 -3.22
C ALA A 43 1.82 -5.18 -3.39
N THR A 44 2.75 -6.07 -3.07
CA THR A 44 4.19 -5.84 -3.24
C THR A 44 4.57 -5.68 -4.72
N ALA A 45 4.01 -6.51 -5.60
CA ALA A 45 4.23 -6.44 -7.04
C ALA A 45 3.76 -5.11 -7.62
N TYR A 46 2.57 -4.64 -7.21
CA TYR A 46 2.08 -3.32 -7.58
C TYR A 46 3.03 -2.21 -7.11
N CYS A 47 3.41 -2.20 -5.82
CA CYS A 47 4.27 -1.14 -5.31
C CYS A 47 5.61 -1.10 -6.03
N ARG A 48 6.21 -2.28 -6.32
CA ARG A 48 7.45 -2.36 -7.11
C ARG A 48 7.26 -1.85 -8.53
N TRP A 49 6.15 -2.17 -9.18
CA TRP A 49 5.84 -1.71 -10.54
C TRP A 49 5.79 -0.18 -10.64
N VAL A 50 5.28 0.51 -9.61
CA VAL A 50 5.30 1.99 -9.54
C VAL A 50 6.57 2.58 -8.92
N GLY A 51 7.64 1.79 -8.74
CA GLY A 51 8.91 2.26 -8.17
C GLY A 51 8.85 2.59 -6.67
N ARG A 52 7.97 1.91 -5.92
CA ARG A 52 7.73 2.11 -4.49
C ARG A 52 7.78 0.78 -3.72
N ARG A 53 7.47 0.83 -2.42
CA ARG A 53 7.34 -0.36 -1.57
C ARG A 53 6.14 -0.26 -0.63
N LEU A 54 5.80 -1.36 0.02
CA LEU A 54 4.87 -1.33 1.16
C LEU A 54 5.53 -0.60 2.35
N PRO A 55 4.74 0.10 3.19
CA PRO A 55 5.25 0.66 4.43
C PRO A 55 5.56 -0.43 5.43
N THR A 56 6.47 -0.16 6.37
CA THR A 56 6.56 -0.89 7.63
C THR A 56 5.42 -0.48 8.57
N VAL A 57 5.17 -1.29 9.61
CA VAL A 57 4.24 -0.93 10.70
C VAL A 57 4.61 0.42 11.32
N ASP A 58 5.90 0.67 11.57
CA ASP A 58 6.36 1.89 12.23
C ASP A 58 6.08 3.14 11.38
N GLU A 59 6.37 3.08 10.07
CA GLU A 59 6.08 4.18 9.14
C GLU A 59 4.58 4.44 9.03
N TRP A 60 3.79 3.37 8.93
CA TRP A 60 2.35 3.46 8.82
C TRP A 60 1.76 4.09 10.08
N LYS A 61 2.15 3.57 11.26
CA LYS A 61 1.66 4.01 12.55
C LYS A 61 2.09 5.44 12.87
N SER A 62 3.35 5.80 12.60
CA SER A 62 3.83 7.18 12.74
C SER A 62 3.00 8.16 11.92
N THR A 63 2.65 7.80 10.68
CA THR A 63 1.80 8.63 9.81
C THR A 63 0.37 8.73 10.33
N CYS A 64 -0.16 7.64 10.90
CA CYS A 64 -1.49 7.58 11.48
C CYS A 64 -1.61 8.41 12.76
N ASP A 65 -0.72 8.19 13.72
CA ASP A 65 -0.67 8.90 15.01
C ASP A 65 -0.44 10.40 14.80
N GLY A 66 0.33 10.78 13.77
CA GLY A 66 0.53 12.17 13.36
C GLY A 66 -0.67 12.82 12.63
N GLY A 67 -1.78 12.10 12.42
CA GLY A 67 -2.98 12.61 11.75
C GLY A 67 -2.82 12.89 10.25
N LYS A 68 -1.71 12.45 9.64
CA LYS A 68 -1.37 12.71 8.22
C LYS A 68 -1.84 11.60 7.29
N LEU A 69 -2.32 10.49 7.86
CA LEU A 69 -2.78 9.36 7.09
C LEU A 69 -4.10 9.69 6.39
N LYS A 70 -4.10 9.73 5.06
CA LYS A 70 -5.35 9.70 4.29
C LYS A 70 -6.00 8.33 4.50
N LYS A 71 -7.09 8.32 5.25
CA LYS A 71 -7.88 7.12 5.59
C LYS A 71 -8.70 6.69 4.37
N ARG A 72 -8.77 5.38 4.11
CA ARG A 72 -9.33 4.80 2.86
C ARG A 72 -10.52 3.89 3.15
N GLY A 73 -11.45 4.35 3.97
CA GLY A 73 -12.57 3.54 4.42
C GLY A 73 -12.13 2.39 5.33
N ASP A 74 -13.01 1.43 5.53
CA ASP A 74 -12.85 0.34 6.50
C ASP A 74 -12.04 -0.84 5.90
N ILE A 75 -10.77 -0.59 5.56
CA ILE A 75 -9.86 -1.59 4.99
C ILE A 75 -8.62 -1.83 5.85
N TRP A 76 -8.13 -3.07 5.83
CA TRP A 76 -6.81 -3.44 6.33
C TRP A 76 -5.78 -3.29 5.23
N GLU A 77 -4.64 -2.71 5.58
CA GLU A 77 -3.57 -2.43 4.63
C GLU A 77 -2.33 -3.26 4.94
N TRP A 78 -1.84 -3.99 3.93
CA TRP A 78 -0.60 -4.75 4.02
C TRP A 78 0.60 -3.85 4.34
N THR A 79 1.43 -4.30 5.28
CA THR A 79 2.75 -3.73 5.56
C THR A 79 3.84 -4.74 5.17
N SER A 80 5.08 -4.26 5.02
CA SER A 80 6.25 -5.12 4.78
C SER A 80 6.74 -5.84 6.04
N THR A 81 6.26 -5.45 7.23
CA THR A 81 6.72 -5.96 8.52
C THR A 81 6.35 -7.43 8.71
N ASP A 82 7.39 -8.22 8.98
CA ASP A 82 7.31 -9.63 9.34
C ASP A 82 7.09 -9.80 10.84
N VAL A 83 6.27 -10.79 11.21
CA VAL A 83 5.98 -11.15 12.61
C VAL A 83 6.08 -12.66 12.77
N ASN A 84 6.98 -13.11 13.64
CA ASN A 84 7.11 -14.52 13.99
C ASN A 84 6.18 -14.87 15.16
N LEU A 85 5.26 -15.81 14.94
CA LEU A 85 4.42 -16.38 15.99
C LEU A 85 4.54 -17.90 15.93
N GLY A 86 5.16 -18.49 16.96
CA GLY A 86 5.30 -19.94 17.06
C GLY A 86 6.11 -20.59 15.93
N GLY A 87 7.10 -19.87 15.36
CA GLY A 87 7.92 -20.37 14.26
C GLY A 87 7.32 -20.13 12.86
N GLN A 88 6.10 -19.60 12.79
CA GLN A 88 5.46 -19.21 11.54
C GLN A 88 5.59 -17.70 11.31
N MET A 89 5.93 -17.33 10.08
CA MET A 89 6.08 -15.94 9.67
C MET A 89 4.77 -15.41 9.09
N TYR A 90 4.30 -14.30 9.65
CA TYR A 90 3.11 -13.57 9.21
C TYR A 90 3.50 -12.17 8.74
N LYS A 91 2.63 -11.56 7.94
CA LYS A 91 2.69 -10.13 7.63
C LYS A 91 1.74 -9.36 8.52
N ALA A 92 2.21 -8.22 9.01
CA ALA A 92 1.37 -7.29 9.75
C ALA A 92 0.48 -6.47 8.80
N LEU A 93 -0.75 -6.22 9.23
CA LEU A 93 -1.65 -5.26 8.58
C LEU A 93 -2.01 -4.17 9.56
N CYS A 94 -2.26 -2.98 9.02
CA CYS A 94 -2.71 -1.81 9.77
C CYS A 94 -4.05 -1.29 9.26
N GLY A 95 -4.82 -0.63 10.14
CA GLY A 95 -6.19 -0.17 9.88
C GLY A 95 -7.18 -0.78 10.88
N PRO A 96 -8.49 -0.81 10.59
CA PRO A 96 -9.15 -0.22 9.44
C PRO A 96 -9.72 1.17 9.76
N GLY A 97 -10.15 1.90 8.73
CA GLY A 97 -10.91 3.14 8.90
C GLY A 97 -10.13 4.22 9.65
N ASN A 98 -10.65 4.57 10.84
CA ASN A 98 -10.15 5.66 11.66
C ASN A 98 -9.14 5.24 12.74
N SER A 99 -8.78 3.97 12.83
CA SER A 99 -7.84 3.46 13.83
C SER A 99 -6.38 3.57 13.37
N CYS A 100 -5.48 3.55 14.35
CA CYS A 100 -4.06 3.32 14.15
C CYS A 100 -3.63 1.92 14.62
N ASP A 101 -4.54 0.94 14.50
CA ASP A 101 -4.29 -0.44 14.89
C ASP A 101 -3.43 -1.14 13.85
N CYS A 102 -2.40 -1.85 14.31
CA CYS A 102 -1.46 -2.62 13.52
C CYS A 102 -1.24 -4.00 14.14
N THR A 103 -2.25 -4.58 14.80
CA THR A 103 -2.15 -5.88 15.51
C THR A 103 -2.52 -7.08 14.64
N HIS A 104 -3.17 -6.88 13.50
CA HIS A 104 -3.61 -7.96 12.62
C HIS A 104 -2.45 -8.67 11.90
N ARG A 105 -2.51 -10.00 11.87
CA ARG A 105 -1.47 -10.88 11.31
C ARG A 105 -2.10 -11.87 10.36
N TYR A 106 -1.58 -11.95 9.14
CA TYR A 106 -2.02 -12.94 8.17
C TYR A 106 -0.83 -13.50 7.40
N LEU A 107 -0.98 -14.74 6.95
CA LEU A 107 -0.10 -15.34 5.96
C LEU A 107 -0.15 -14.51 4.66
N PRO A 108 0.97 -14.38 3.94
CA PRO A 108 1.08 -13.47 2.81
C PRO A 108 0.13 -13.80 1.64
N GLU A 109 -0.32 -15.04 1.51
CA GLU A 109 -1.26 -15.51 0.50
C GLU A 109 -2.74 -15.21 0.84
N TRP A 110 -3.06 -14.84 2.08
CA TRP A 110 -4.45 -14.68 2.55
C TRP A 110 -5.08 -13.33 2.17
N LYS A 111 -5.95 -13.29 1.17
CA LYS A 111 -6.72 -12.10 0.75
C LYS A 111 -8.23 -12.23 1.00
N ASN A 112 -8.92 -11.11 1.13
CA ASN A 112 -10.38 -11.00 1.22
C ASN A 112 -10.84 -9.56 0.88
N GLU A 113 -12.14 -9.32 0.89
CA GLU A 113 -12.80 -8.06 0.47
C GLU A 113 -12.45 -6.83 1.32
N VAL A 114 -11.70 -6.98 2.41
CA VAL A 114 -11.26 -5.86 3.27
C VAL A 114 -9.73 -5.67 3.26
N LYS A 115 -8.99 -6.45 2.48
CA LYS A 115 -7.53 -6.35 2.39
C LYS A 115 -7.09 -5.58 1.16
N GLY A 116 -6.62 -4.37 1.40
CA GLY A 116 -5.99 -3.50 0.41
C GLY A 116 -4.56 -3.16 0.81
N PHE A 117 -4.05 -2.05 0.28
CA PHE A 117 -2.70 -1.60 0.57
C PHE A 117 -2.46 -0.14 0.16
N ARG A 118 -1.35 0.41 0.66
CA ARG A 118 -0.74 1.64 0.18
C ARG A 118 0.73 1.42 -0.10
N CYS A 119 1.30 2.27 -0.94
CA CYS A 119 2.74 2.29 -1.20
C CYS A 119 3.37 3.55 -0.61
N VAL A 120 4.58 3.41 -0.09
CA VAL A 120 5.43 4.51 0.35
C VAL A 120 6.69 4.56 -0.51
N GLN A 121 7.29 5.74 -0.55
CA GLN A 121 8.59 5.97 -1.16
C GLN A 121 9.53 6.45 -0.06
N ASP A 122 10.78 6.00 -0.09
CA ASP A 122 11.79 6.53 0.81
C ASP A 122 11.95 8.03 0.56
N SER A 123 12.04 8.82 1.63
CA SER A 123 12.40 10.23 1.51
C SER A 123 13.77 10.30 0.83
N THR A 124 13.88 11.10 -0.24
CA THR A 124 15.17 11.33 -0.90
C THR A 124 16.14 11.87 0.15
N PRO A 125 17.34 11.27 0.33
CA PRO A 125 18.32 11.84 1.25
C PRO A 125 18.61 13.27 0.83
N VAL A 126 18.48 14.22 1.78
CA VAL A 126 18.71 15.66 1.56
C VAL A 126 20.15 15.93 1.08
N THR A 127 21.04 14.95 1.15
CA THR A 127 22.45 15.02 0.77
C THR A 127 22.73 15.11 -0.74
N TRP A 128 21.72 14.95 -1.61
CA TRP A 128 21.90 14.94 -3.07
C TRP A 128 21.26 16.11 -3.82
N LEU A 129 20.79 17.15 -3.13
CA LEU A 129 20.51 18.41 -3.82
C LEU A 129 21.86 19.02 -4.22
N PRO A 130 22.21 19.16 -5.52
CA PRO A 130 23.33 20.01 -5.87
C PRO A 130 23.03 21.39 -5.28
N LEU A 131 23.95 21.91 -4.48
CA LEU A 131 23.99 23.32 -4.11
C LEU A 131 24.11 24.10 -5.42
N VAL A 132 22.98 24.42 -6.05
CA VAL A 132 22.96 25.41 -7.11
C VAL A 132 23.26 26.72 -6.41
N ASP A 133 24.52 27.13 -6.53
CA ASP A 133 25.03 28.43 -6.14
C ASP A 133 24.01 29.50 -6.56
N ALA A 134 23.33 30.07 -5.57
CA ALA A 134 22.61 31.31 -5.77
C ALA A 134 23.68 32.38 -6.05
N LYS A 135 23.98 32.61 -7.34
CA LYS A 135 24.70 33.79 -7.79
C LYS A 135 23.87 35.01 -7.40
N VAL A 136 24.18 35.59 -6.25
CA VAL A 136 23.87 36.97 -5.92
C VAL A 136 24.68 37.82 -6.89
N THR A 137 24.01 38.38 -7.90
CA THR A 137 24.57 39.44 -8.72
C THR A 137 24.08 40.74 -8.10
N ILE A 138 25.02 41.55 -7.59
CA ILE A 138 24.82 42.96 -7.23
C ILE A 138 25.09 43.78 -8.49
#